data_AF-A0A950QF29-F1
#
_entry.id   AF-A0A950QF29-F1
#
_cell.length_a   1.000
_cell.length_b   1.000
_cell.length_c   1.000
_cell.angle_alpha   90.00
_cell.angle_beta   90.00
_cell.angle_gamma   90.00
#
_symmetry.space_group_name_H-M   'P 1'
#
loop_
_entity.id
_entity.type
_entity.pdbx_description
1 polymer ?
#
loop_
_entity_poly.entity_id
_entity_poly.type
_entity_poly.pdbx_seq_one_letter_code
_entity_poly.pdbx_strand_id
1 'polypeptide(L)'
;MRNLLIPTFAFLVLFLSPLTAQLQNPNPRDPQFGAERQKDPTEEKLEHQREKAMNKQRQVALQKDTDHLLELATQLKEYVDKSNEHTLSLDVVKKAEEIEKLARSVKEKMKGSY
;
A
#
# COMPACT_ATOMS: atom_id res chain seq x y z
N MET A 1 28.08 58.25 7.17
CA MET A 1 28.68 56.90 7.14
C MET A 1 28.74 56.48 5.68
N ARG A 2 29.80 56.83 4.95
CA ARG A 2 31.02 56.04 4.69
C ARG A 2 30.75 54.68 4.04
N ASN A 3 30.86 54.70 2.72
CA ASN A 3 31.14 53.60 1.82
C ASN A 3 32.31 52.73 2.32
N LEU A 4 32.39 51.51 1.77
CA LEU A 4 33.48 51.08 0.86
C LEU A 4 34.31 49.85 1.30
N LEU A 5 34.47 48.98 0.29
CA LEU A 5 35.65 48.16 -0.08
C LEU A 5 35.95 46.85 0.68
N ILE A 6 35.62 45.77 -0.03
CA ILE A 6 36.38 44.52 -0.18
C ILE A 6 37.85 44.81 -0.50
N PRO A 7 38.79 43.92 -0.13
CA PRO A 7 39.83 43.58 -1.10
C PRO A 7 39.95 42.07 -1.30
N THR A 8 39.81 41.71 -2.57
CA THR A 8 40.23 40.48 -3.20
C THR A 8 41.73 40.30 -3.07
N PHE A 9 42.20 39.12 -2.68
CA PHE A 9 43.55 38.66 -3.01
C PHE A 9 43.44 37.46 -3.95
N ALA A 10 43.70 37.73 -5.22
CA ALA A 10 43.98 36.70 -6.20
C ALA A 10 45.37 36.11 -5.91
N PHE A 11 45.46 34.78 -5.84
CA PHE A 11 46.70 34.10 -6.18
C PHE A 11 46.37 32.94 -7.11
N LEU A 12 46.53 33.23 -8.40
CA LEU A 12 46.62 32.28 -9.48
C LEU A 12 47.91 31.48 -9.29
N VAL A 13 47.81 30.16 -9.09
CA VAL A 13 48.92 29.25 -9.36
C VAL A 13 48.39 28.10 -10.21
N LEU A 14 48.61 28.28 -11.52
CA LEU A 14 48.41 27.32 -12.58
C LEU A 14 49.61 26.36 -12.54
N PHE A 15 49.45 25.18 -11.93
CA PHE A 15 50.39 24.07 -12.13
C PHE A 15 49.80 23.08 -13.12
N LEU A 16 50.39 23.12 -14.31
CA LEU A 16 50.25 22.15 -15.38
C LEU A 16 51.08 20.90 -15.06
N SER A 17 50.55 19.72 -15.42
CA SER A 17 51.22 18.43 -15.74
C SER A 17 50.85 17.25 -14.82
N PRO A 18 51.00 16.00 -15.29
CA PRO A 18 50.42 15.45 -16.52
C PRO A 18 49.65 14.16 -16.22
N LEU A 19 48.80 13.80 -17.20
CA LEU A 19 48.36 12.46 -17.56
C LEU A 19 49.19 11.31 -16.93
N THR A 20 48.74 10.78 -15.80
CA THR A 20 48.98 9.38 -15.46
C THR A 20 47.75 8.60 -15.90
N ALA A 21 47.94 7.85 -16.99
CA ALA A 21 47.01 6.88 -17.49
C ALA A 21 46.60 5.93 -16.35
N GLN A 22 45.41 6.14 -15.79
CA GLN A 22 44.67 5.04 -15.18
C GLN A 22 44.37 4.08 -16.31
N LEU A 23 45.23 3.06 -16.44
CA LEU A 23 44.95 1.87 -17.23
C LEU A 23 43.55 1.39 -16.85
N GLN A 24 42.66 1.56 -17.81
CA GLN A 24 41.31 1.05 -17.84
C GLN A 24 41.30 -0.39 -17.30
N ASN A 25 40.65 -0.59 -16.16
CA ASN A 25 39.96 -1.83 -15.90
C ASN A 25 38.47 -1.55 -16.17
N PRO A 26 37.94 -1.75 -17.40
CA PRO A 26 36.54 -1.59 -17.65
C PRO A 26 35.84 -2.89 -17.24
N ASN A 27 35.43 -2.98 -15.98
CA ASN A 27 34.17 -3.65 -15.73
C ASN A 27 33.36 -2.97 -14.63
N PRO A 28 32.51 -2.03 -15.03
CA PRO A 28 31.20 -1.88 -14.44
C PRO A 28 30.17 -2.31 -15.50
N ARG A 29 29.48 -3.42 -15.22
CA ARG A 29 28.24 -3.80 -15.91
C ARG A 29 27.32 -2.58 -15.95
N ASP A 30 26.96 -2.13 -17.14
CA ASP A 30 25.95 -1.08 -17.32
C ASP A 30 24.66 -1.49 -16.59
N PRO A 31 24.05 -0.62 -15.76
CA PRO A 31 22.67 -0.76 -15.39
C PRO A 31 21.82 -0.49 -16.63
N GLN A 32 21.32 -1.54 -17.28
CA GLN A 32 20.25 -1.41 -18.28
C GLN A 32 18.99 -0.87 -17.61
N PHE A 33 18.90 0.45 -17.51
CA PHE A 33 17.63 1.15 -17.40
C PHE A 33 16.97 1.11 -18.79
N GLY A 34 15.85 0.40 -18.92
CA GLY A 34 14.92 0.61 -20.03
C GLY A 34 14.85 -0.46 -21.13
N ALA A 35 15.22 -1.72 -20.89
CA ALA A 35 14.70 -2.78 -21.73
C ALA A 35 13.22 -3.02 -21.36
N GLU A 36 12.28 -2.48 -22.14
CA GLU A 36 10.91 -3.00 -22.15
C GLU A 36 10.99 -4.49 -22.48
N ARG A 37 10.94 -5.34 -21.45
CA ARG A 37 10.77 -6.77 -21.67
C ARG A 37 9.42 -6.94 -22.33
N GLN A 38 9.44 -7.26 -23.62
CA GLN A 38 8.26 -7.70 -24.36
C GLN A 38 7.72 -8.92 -23.62
N LYS A 39 6.69 -8.74 -22.79
CA LYS A 39 6.07 -9.83 -22.01
C LYS A 39 5.58 -10.86 -23.01
N ASP A 40 5.96 -12.12 -22.81
CA ASP A 40 5.47 -13.22 -23.61
C ASP A 40 3.92 -13.25 -23.52
N PRO A 41 3.17 -13.37 -24.62
CA PRO A 41 1.70 -13.50 -24.58
C PRO A 41 1.20 -14.60 -23.63
N THR A 42 2.03 -15.60 -23.35
CA THR A 42 1.76 -16.67 -22.38
C THR A 42 1.85 -16.17 -20.93
N GLU A 43 2.80 -15.29 -20.64
CA GLU A 43 2.99 -14.66 -19.33
C GLU A 43 1.84 -13.71 -19.00
N GLU A 44 1.39 -12.91 -19.98
CA GLU A 44 0.22 -12.02 -19.84
C GLU A 44 -1.07 -12.80 -19.55
N LYS A 45 -1.30 -13.92 -20.26
CA LYS A 45 -2.46 -14.79 -20.01
C LYS A 45 -2.44 -15.41 -18.61
N LEU A 46 -1.26 -15.81 -18.14
CA LEU A 46 -1.10 -16.37 -16.79
C LEU A 46 -1.36 -15.31 -15.71
N GLU A 47 -0.87 -14.08 -15.92
CA GLU A 47 -1.13 -12.95 -15.03
C GLU A 47 -2.62 -12.60 -14.97
N HIS A 48 -3.28 -12.48 -16.11
CA HIS A 48 -4.71 -12.20 -16.18
C HIS A 48 -5.56 -13.29 -15.50
N GLN A 49 -5.19 -14.56 -15.66
CA GLN A 49 -5.86 -15.66 -14.97
C GLN A 49 -5.68 -15.58 -13.45
N ARG A 50 -4.50 -15.22 -12.97
CA ARG A 50 -4.24 -15.02 -11.53
C ARG A 50 -5.05 -13.85 -10.98
N GLU A 51 -5.08 -12.71 -11.66
CA GLU A 51 -5.90 -11.56 -11.27
C GLU A 51 -7.38 -11.92 -11.17
N LYS A 52 -7.91 -12.63 -12.17
CA LYS A 52 -9.30 -13.11 -12.17
C LYS A 52 -9.58 -14.06 -11.00
N ALA A 53 -8.67 -14.97 -10.70
CA ALA A 53 -8.79 -15.88 -9.56
C ALA A 53 -8.80 -15.12 -8.23
N MET A 54 -7.89 -14.15 -8.05
CA MET A 54 -7.82 -13.30 -6.86
C MET A 54 -9.10 -12.47 -6.66
N ASN A 55 -9.62 -11.87 -7.74
CA ASN A 55 -10.87 -11.12 -7.71
C ASN A 55 -12.06 -12.00 -7.31
N LYS A 56 -12.12 -13.22 -7.84
CA LYS A 56 -13.17 -14.19 -7.48
C LYS A 56 -13.07 -14.59 -6.01
N GLN A 57 -11.87 -14.89 -5.52
CA GLN A 57 -11.66 -15.24 -4.11
C GLN A 57 -12.06 -14.09 -3.18
N ARG A 58 -11.72 -12.85 -3.54
CA ARG A 58 -12.13 -11.65 -2.81
C ARG A 58 -13.64 -11.49 -2.78
N GLN A 59 -14.31 -11.72 -3.91
CA GLN A 59 -15.78 -11.66 -3.98
C GLN A 59 -16.44 -12.69 -3.06
N VAL A 60 -15.95 -13.93 -3.06
CA VAL A 60 -16.48 -14.99 -2.18
C VAL A 60 -16.26 -14.65 -0.70
N ALA A 61 -15.08 -14.14 -0.34
CA ALA A 61 -14.79 -13.70 1.02
C ALA A 61 -15.72 -12.55 1.46
N LEU A 62 -15.94 -11.56 0.58
CA LEU A 62 -16.85 -10.46 0.84
C LEU A 62 -18.30 -10.94 1.02
N GLN A 63 -18.79 -11.85 0.17
CA GLN A 63 -20.12 -12.44 0.32
C GLN A 63 -20.29 -13.12 1.68
N LYS A 64 -19.34 -13.97 2.06
CA LYS A 64 -19.37 -14.66 3.36
C LYS A 64 -19.38 -13.67 4.52
N ASP A 65 -18.54 -12.64 4.47
CA ASP A 65 -18.47 -11.64 5.53
C ASP A 65 -19.77 -10.81 5.62
N THR A 66 -20.40 -10.49 4.48
CA THR A 66 -21.69 -9.77 4.46
C THR A 66 -22.85 -10.63 4.94
N ASP A 67 -22.85 -11.93 4.65
CA ASP A 67 -23.86 -12.87 5.14
C ASP A 67 -23.78 -12.98 6.66
N HIS A 68 -22.56 -13.09 7.21
CA HIS A 68 -22.35 -13.11 8.65
C HIS A 68 -22.75 -11.79 9.33
N LEU A 69 -22.49 -10.66 8.68
CA LEU A 69 -22.93 -9.35 9.18
C LEU A 69 -24.46 -9.25 9.23
N LEU A 70 -25.15 -9.76 8.21
CA LEU A 70 -26.62 -9.82 8.19
C LEU A 70 -27.16 -10.71 9.31
N GLU A 71 -26.55 -11.87 9.54
CA GLU A 71 -26.92 -12.78 10.62
C GLU A 71 -26.78 -12.09 11.99
N LEU A 72 -25.63 -11.50 12.29
CA LEU A 72 -25.40 -10.81 13.56
C LEU A 72 -26.36 -9.63 13.75
N ALA A 73 -26.62 -8.85 12.70
CA ALA A 73 -27.59 -7.74 12.74
C ALA A 73 -29.01 -8.24 13.05
N THR A 74 -29.40 -9.38 12.46
CA THR A 74 -30.70 -10.02 12.70
C THR A 74 -30.79 -10.50 14.15
N GLN A 75 -29.75 -11.17 14.66
CA GLN A 75 -29.69 -11.59 16.06
C GLN A 75 -29.76 -10.39 17.00
N LEU A 76 -29.02 -9.31 16.72
CA LEU A 76 -29.04 -8.09 17.53
C LEU A 76 -30.44 -7.50 17.61
N LYS A 77 -31.14 -7.42 16.48
CA LYS A 77 -32.54 -7.00 16.44
C LYS A 77 -33.41 -7.87 17.34
N GLU A 78 -33.32 -9.20 17.21
CA GLU A 78 -34.10 -10.10 18.07
C GLU A 78 -33.81 -9.93 19.56
N TYR A 79 -32.54 -9.71 19.93
CA TYR A 79 -32.19 -9.43 21.32
C TYR A 79 -32.80 -8.13 21.82
N VAL A 80 -32.79 -7.08 20.98
CA VAL A 80 -33.42 -5.80 21.31
C VAL A 80 -34.94 -5.97 21.44
N ASP A 81 -35.60 -6.64 20.49
CA ASP A 81 -37.05 -6.90 20.50
C ASP A 81 -37.49 -7.73 21.72
N LYS A 82 -36.64 -8.64 22.22
CA LYS A 82 -36.88 -9.46 23.41
C LYS A 82 -36.46 -8.78 24.71
N SER A 83 -35.67 -7.70 24.65
CA SER A 83 -35.25 -6.91 25.81
C SER A 83 -36.27 -5.82 26.14
N ASN A 84 -36.35 -5.41 27.41
CA ASN A 84 -37.11 -4.25 27.85
C ASN A 84 -36.18 -3.06 28.15
N GLU A 85 -36.75 -1.87 28.38
CA GLU A 85 -36.00 -0.62 28.66
C GLU A 85 -34.99 -0.70 29.82
N HIS A 86 -35.05 -1.75 30.66
CA HIS A 86 -34.20 -1.94 31.83
C HIS A 86 -33.27 -3.17 31.72
N THR A 87 -33.23 -3.83 30.55
CA THR A 87 -32.48 -5.08 30.33
C THR A 87 -31.65 -5.07 29.05
N LEU A 88 -31.11 -3.90 28.64
CA LEU A 88 -30.01 -3.89 27.67
C LEU A 88 -28.78 -4.54 28.33
N SER A 89 -28.70 -5.87 28.20
CA SER A 89 -27.64 -6.68 28.79
C SER A 89 -26.28 -6.25 28.24
N LEU A 90 -25.23 -6.35 29.07
CA LEU A 90 -23.84 -6.24 28.63
C LEU A 90 -23.53 -7.13 27.41
N ASP A 91 -24.25 -8.24 27.25
CA ASP A 91 -24.12 -9.13 26.10
C ASP A 91 -24.61 -8.52 24.78
N VAL A 92 -25.64 -7.67 24.82
CA VAL A 92 -26.15 -6.94 23.64
C VAL A 92 -25.12 -5.90 23.19
N VAL A 93 -24.50 -5.20 24.13
CA VAL A 93 -23.43 -4.23 23.85
C VAL A 93 -22.23 -4.92 23.21
N LYS A 94 -21.77 -6.06 23.75
CA LYS A 94 -20.66 -6.83 23.15
C LYS A 94 -20.96 -7.30 21.73
N LYS A 95 -22.19 -7.77 21.47
CA LYS A 95 -22.61 -8.15 20.10
C LYS A 95 -22.60 -6.95 19.15
N ALA A 96 -23.03 -5.78 19.60
CA ALA A 96 -22.95 -4.56 18.79
C ALA A 96 -21.51 -4.16 18.44
N GLU A 97 -20.57 -4.28 19.38
CA GLU A 97 -19.14 -4.04 19.12
C GLU A 97 -18.55 -5.04 18.11
N GLU A 98 -18.93 -6.31 18.18
CA GLU A 98 -18.51 -7.33 17.23
C GLU A 98 -19.01 -7.02 15.80
N ILE A 99 -20.27 -6.58 15.69
CA ILE A 99 -20.85 -6.10 14.43
C ILE A 99 -20.06 -4.90 13.89
N GLU A 100 -19.69 -3.92 14.73
CA GLU A 100 -18.89 -2.77 14.29
C GLU A 100 -17.53 -3.22 13.72
N LYS A 101 -16.83 -4.12 14.42
CA LYS A 101 -15.52 -4.63 13.98
C LYS A 101 -15.63 -5.37 12.65
N LEU A 102 -16.64 -6.22 12.50
CA LEU A 102 -16.89 -6.94 11.26
C LEU A 102 -17.22 -5.97 10.12
N ALA A 103 -18.11 -5.01 10.35
CA ALA A 103 -18.49 -4.00 9.36
C ALA A 103 -17.29 -3.19 8.87
N ARG A 104 -16.39 -2.79 9.79
CA ARG A 104 -15.13 -2.13 9.44
C ARG A 104 -14.23 -3.05 8.59
N SER A 105 -14.08 -4.31 8.97
CA SER A 105 -13.29 -5.29 8.21
C SER A 105 -13.81 -5.47 6.77
N VAL A 106 -15.13 -5.59 6.60
CA VAL A 106 -15.76 -5.68 5.27
C VAL A 106 -15.46 -4.43 4.44
N LYS A 107 -15.65 -3.25 5.02
CA LYS A 107 -15.38 -1.97 4.35
C LYS A 107 -13.93 -1.87 3.87
N GLU A 108 -12.96 -2.24 4.69
CA GLU A 108 -11.55 -2.21 4.29
C GLU A 108 -11.24 -3.24 3.19
N LYS A 109 -11.75 -4.47 3.31
CA LYS A 109 -11.64 -5.49 2.25
C LYS A 109 -12.31 -5.05 0.94
N MET A 110 -13.35 -4.21 0.98
CA MET A 110 -14.02 -3.65 -0.21
C MET A 110 -13.24 -2.51 -0.87
N LYS A 111 -12.44 -1.74 -0.12
CA LYS A 111 -11.57 -0.71 -0.70
C LYS A 111 -10.37 -1.30 -1.46
N GLY A 112 -9.98 -2.53 -1.14
CA GLY A 112 -8.82 -3.18 -1.75
C GLY A 112 -7.50 -2.71 -1.16
N SER A 113 -7.55 -2.01 -0.03
CA SER A 113 -6.38 -1.65 0.77
C SER A 113 -6.02 -2.86 1.64
N TYR A 114 -5.01 -3.62 1.20
CA TYR A 114 -4.28 -4.59 2.03
C TYR A 114 -3.04 -3.93 2.61
#